data_AF-A0A958HUZ5-F1
#
_entry.id   AF-A0A958HUZ5-F1
#
_cell.length_a   1.000
_cell.length_b   1.000
_cell.length_c   1.000
_cell.angle_alpha   90.00
_cell.angle_beta   90.00
_cell.angle_gamma   90.00
#
_symmetry.space_group_name_H-M   'P 1'
#
loop_
_entity.id
_entity.type
_entity.pdbx_description
1 polymer ?
#
loop_
_entity_poly.entity_id
_entity_poly.type
_entity_poly.pdbx_seq_one_letter_code
_entity_poly.pdbx_strand_id
1 'polypeptide(L)'
;TKHSKSTMHSILRYQWLRQPGALSWSAAIFLASHFSSTAMAQEKIVSTDTPLTEIYDVFEYFHTPANIVQLQVASDKTLYAWQNLSAFQYTMQIERDGPICELPEALDPAIGQIEFTRPGMEAETVDQHFESSTMDAVLVLRQGKVVYERYKTMRPFDKHQWFSCSKVVPGTLV
;
A
#
# COMPACT_ATOMS: atom_id res chain seq x y z
N THR A 1 73.44 -6.07 -32.42
CA THR A 1 72.25 -5.58 -33.14
C THR A 1 72.31 -6.09 -34.58
N LYS A 2 71.69 -7.24 -34.83
CA LYS A 2 71.79 -7.98 -36.10
C LYS A 2 70.39 -8.35 -36.58
N HIS A 3 70.09 -7.93 -37.81
CA HIS A 3 69.47 -8.63 -38.94
C HIS A 3 68.32 -9.63 -38.71
N SER A 4 67.38 -9.87 -39.63
CA SER A 4 66.89 -9.28 -40.89
C SER A 4 66.04 -10.38 -41.52
N LYS A 5 64.76 -10.08 -41.79
CA LYS A 5 63.90 -10.53 -42.93
C LYS A 5 63.65 -12.03 -43.19
N SER A 6 62.52 -12.25 -43.91
CA SER A 6 62.15 -13.39 -44.77
C SER A 6 61.23 -14.43 -44.10
N THR A 7 60.21 -15.07 -44.70
CA THR A 7 59.39 -14.97 -45.93
C THR A 7 58.19 -15.93 -45.71
N MET A 8 57.09 -15.77 -46.45
CA MET A 8 55.92 -16.67 -46.56
C MET A 8 56.25 -18.19 -46.59
N HIS A 9 55.31 -19.05 -46.15
CA HIS A 9 54.77 -20.23 -46.88
C HIS A 9 53.63 -20.93 -46.11
N SER A 10 52.64 -21.41 -46.86
CA SER A 10 51.54 -22.31 -46.43
C SER A 10 51.99 -23.78 -46.31
N ILE A 11 51.33 -24.60 -45.47
CA ILE A 11 51.12 -26.07 -45.57
C ILE A 11 50.05 -26.41 -44.49
N LEU A 12 48.80 -26.78 -44.80
CA LEU A 12 48.23 -28.10 -45.19
C LEU A 12 48.27 -29.21 -44.12
N ARG A 13 47.06 -29.61 -43.66
CA ARG A 13 46.55 -30.98 -43.35
C ARG A 13 47.16 -31.73 -42.15
N TYR A 14 46.53 -32.69 -41.46
CA TYR A 14 45.16 -33.19 -41.13
C TYR A 14 45.44 -34.42 -40.24
N GLN A 15 44.59 -34.72 -39.25
CA GLN A 15 44.17 -36.06 -38.74
C GLN A 15 43.90 -36.01 -37.22
N TRP A 16 42.66 -35.97 -36.72
CA TRP A 16 41.53 -36.92 -36.68
C TRP A 16 41.51 -37.87 -35.46
N LEU A 17 40.31 -37.90 -34.84
CA LEU A 17 39.65 -38.96 -34.04
C LEU A 17 39.79 -38.94 -32.50
N ARG A 18 38.72 -38.49 -31.82
CA ARG A 18 37.73 -39.35 -31.10
C ARG A 18 36.61 -38.54 -30.42
N GLN A 19 35.39 -38.65 -30.99
CA GLN A 19 34.06 -39.00 -30.43
C GLN A 19 33.73 -38.76 -28.91
N PRO A 20 32.42 -38.69 -28.54
CA PRO A 20 31.80 -37.65 -27.72
C PRO A 20 31.53 -38.09 -26.28
N GLY A 21 31.47 -37.14 -25.34
CA GLY A 21 31.26 -37.43 -23.92
C GLY A 21 30.24 -36.52 -23.24
N ALA A 22 29.09 -37.12 -22.93
CA ALA A 22 28.21 -36.85 -21.80
C ALA A 22 27.50 -35.48 -21.68
N LEU A 23 26.20 -35.48 -22.01
CA LEU A 23 25.22 -34.57 -21.42
C LEU A 23 25.18 -34.75 -19.90
N SER A 24 25.59 -33.72 -19.16
CA SER A 24 25.33 -33.60 -17.72
C SER A 24 23.90 -33.09 -17.53
N TRP A 25 23.02 -33.97 -17.03
CA TRP A 25 21.72 -33.60 -16.50
C TRP A 25 21.92 -32.92 -15.14
N SER A 26 22.00 -31.60 -15.12
CA SER A 26 21.80 -30.83 -13.89
C SER A 26 20.36 -30.35 -13.88
N ALA A 27 19.49 -31.08 -13.18
CA ALA A 27 18.12 -30.65 -12.91
C ALA A 27 18.18 -29.44 -11.96
N ALA A 28 17.95 -28.24 -12.50
CA ALA A 28 17.72 -27.05 -11.70
C ALA A 28 16.31 -27.16 -11.10
N ILE A 29 16.24 -27.47 -9.81
CA ILE A 29 15.00 -27.35 -9.04
C ILE A 29 14.76 -25.86 -8.84
N PHE A 30 13.89 -25.27 -9.67
CA PHE A 30 13.31 -23.97 -9.38
C PHE A 30 12.32 -24.15 -8.21
N LEU A 31 12.74 -23.79 -7.00
CA LEU A 31 11.77 -23.52 -5.93
C LEU A 31 11.02 -22.25 -6.34
N ALA A 32 9.84 -22.43 -6.94
CA ALA A 32 8.86 -21.36 -7.04
C ALA A 32 8.33 -21.08 -5.62
N SER A 33 8.92 -20.09 -4.96
CA SER A 33 8.34 -19.44 -3.80
C SER A 33 6.97 -18.89 -4.21
N HIS A 34 5.90 -19.60 -3.84
CA HIS A 34 4.55 -19.12 -3.99
C HIS A 34 4.37 -18.01 -2.94
N PHE A 35 4.56 -16.76 -3.35
CA PHE A 35 3.90 -15.66 -2.67
C PHE A 35 2.42 -15.84 -2.94
N SER A 36 1.71 -16.46 -1.99
CA SER A 36 0.26 -16.44 -1.96
C SER A 36 -0.17 -15.00 -1.66
N SER A 37 -0.20 -14.16 -2.70
CA SER A 37 -1.03 -12.97 -2.68
C SER A 37 -2.47 -13.49 -2.73
N THR A 38 -3.13 -13.55 -1.57
CA THR A 38 -4.58 -13.57 -1.54
C THR A 38 -5.03 -12.29 -2.24
N ALA A 39 -5.45 -12.41 -3.49
CA ALA A 39 -6.09 -11.32 -4.22
C ALA A 39 -7.40 -10.98 -3.50
N MET A 40 -7.30 -10.10 -2.50
CA MET A 40 -8.47 -9.43 -1.93
C MET A 40 -9.10 -8.63 -3.07
N ALA A 41 -10.43 -8.70 -3.21
CA ALA A 41 -11.14 -7.85 -4.15
C ALA A 41 -10.74 -6.40 -3.88
N GLN A 42 -10.38 -5.66 -4.94
CA GLN A 42 -10.03 -4.25 -4.79
C GLN A 42 -11.23 -3.52 -4.18
N GLU A 43 -11.07 -3.03 -2.95
CA GLU A 43 -12.15 -2.34 -2.24
C GLU A 43 -12.48 -1.01 -2.95
N LYS A 44 -13.77 -0.63 -2.93
CA LYS A 44 -14.28 0.60 -3.58
C LYS A 44 -13.51 1.79 -3.01
N ILE A 45 -12.79 2.53 -3.84
CA ILE A 45 -12.17 3.78 -3.43
C ILE A 45 -13.27 4.83 -3.37
N VAL A 46 -13.78 5.08 -2.17
CA VAL A 46 -14.98 5.91 -1.96
C VAL A 46 -14.75 7.33 -2.48
N SER A 47 -13.52 7.86 -2.39
CA SER A 47 -13.19 9.19 -2.88
C SER A 47 -13.39 9.37 -4.40
N THR A 48 -13.24 8.32 -5.21
CA THR A 48 -13.31 8.40 -6.68
C THR A 48 -14.43 7.59 -7.32
N ASP A 49 -14.85 6.50 -6.68
CA ASP A 49 -15.71 5.48 -7.28
C ASP A 49 -17.18 5.64 -6.84
N THR A 50 -17.47 6.64 -6.00
CA THR A 50 -18.83 6.95 -5.57
C THR A 50 -19.62 7.59 -6.72
N PRO A 51 -20.73 6.99 -7.18
CA PRO A 51 -21.54 7.53 -8.25
C PRO A 51 -22.07 8.93 -7.92
N LEU A 52 -22.19 9.78 -8.94
CA LEU A 52 -22.64 11.16 -8.76
C LEU A 52 -24.03 11.25 -8.08
N THR A 53 -24.94 10.31 -8.33
CA THR A 53 -26.23 10.24 -7.65
C THR A 53 -26.10 10.05 -6.15
N GLU A 54 -25.20 9.14 -5.72
CA GLU A 54 -24.91 8.91 -4.31
C GLU A 54 -24.24 10.14 -3.68
N ILE A 55 -23.35 10.82 -4.41
CA ILE A 55 -22.74 12.08 -3.97
C ILE A 55 -23.80 13.15 -3.72
N TYR A 56 -24.79 13.30 -4.63
CA TYR A 56 -25.89 14.25 -4.44
C TYR A 56 -26.74 13.92 -3.21
N ASP A 57 -27.06 12.65 -2.99
CA ASP A 57 -27.82 12.21 -1.81
C ASP A 57 -27.07 12.53 -0.50
N VAL A 58 -25.75 12.32 -0.48
CA VAL A 58 -24.89 12.67 0.67
C VAL A 58 -24.87 14.19 0.87
N PHE A 59 -24.77 14.96 -0.21
CA PHE A 59 -24.83 16.42 -0.18
C PHE A 59 -26.16 16.93 0.38
N GLU A 60 -27.29 16.49 -0.17
CA GLU A 60 -28.62 16.87 0.27
C GLU A 60 -28.83 16.54 1.76
N TYR A 61 -28.39 15.35 2.18
CA TYR A 61 -28.48 14.93 3.56
C TYR A 61 -27.74 15.89 4.51
N PHE A 62 -26.48 16.21 4.24
CA PHE A 62 -25.68 17.08 5.11
C PHE A 62 -25.97 18.58 4.95
N HIS A 63 -26.63 19.02 3.87
CA HIS A 63 -27.10 20.40 3.73
C HIS A 63 -28.45 20.65 4.44
N THR A 64 -29.07 19.60 4.97
CA THR A 64 -30.23 19.71 5.86
C THR A 64 -29.77 20.06 7.28
N PRO A 65 -30.18 21.21 7.87
CA PRO A 65 -29.66 21.66 9.17
C PRO A 65 -29.80 20.65 10.31
N ALA A 66 -30.87 19.86 10.31
CA ALA A 66 -31.10 18.83 11.32
C ALA A 66 -30.07 17.68 11.29
N ASN A 67 -29.42 17.46 10.14
CA ASN A 67 -28.52 16.33 9.92
C ASN A 67 -27.04 16.72 10.02
N ILE A 68 -26.71 18.01 10.07
CA ILE A 68 -25.31 18.48 10.01
C ILE A 68 -24.44 17.85 11.11
N VAL A 69 -25.02 17.64 12.30
CA VAL A 69 -24.33 17.05 13.45
C VAL A 69 -23.94 15.59 13.20
N GLN A 70 -24.66 14.88 12.32
CA GLN A 70 -24.39 13.49 11.96
C GLN A 70 -23.09 13.32 11.19
N LEU A 71 -22.48 14.40 10.68
CA LEU A 71 -21.14 14.37 10.11
C LEU A 71 -20.08 13.92 11.14
N GLN A 72 -20.40 13.90 12.43
CA GLN A 72 -19.51 13.41 13.50
C GLN A 72 -19.69 11.91 13.82
N VAL A 73 -20.63 11.23 13.17
CA VAL A 73 -21.00 9.85 13.49
C VAL A 73 -20.76 8.95 12.28
N ALA A 74 -20.10 7.81 12.48
CA ALA A 74 -19.85 6.85 11.41
C ALA A 74 -21.16 6.33 10.81
N SER A 75 -21.28 6.42 9.49
CA SER A 75 -22.41 5.93 8.69
C SER A 75 -21.98 5.78 7.24
N ASP A 76 -22.82 5.13 6.42
CA ASP A 76 -22.59 5.01 4.97
C ASP A 76 -22.38 6.37 4.28
N LYS A 77 -23.01 7.43 4.80
CA LYS A 77 -22.88 8.79 4.25
C LYS A 77 -21.54 9.44 4.62
N THR A 78 -21.03 9.16 5.82
CA THR A 78 -19.76 9.75 6.26
C THR A 78 -18.54 9.09 5.65
N LEU A 79 -18.66 7.87 5.12
CA LEU A 79 -17.59 7.21 4.35
C LEU A 79 -17.08 8.12 3.22
N TYR A 80 -18.00 8.71 2.43
CA TYR A 80 -17.64 9.68 1.40
C TYR A 80 -17.30 11.05 1.99
N ALA A 81 -18.11 11.54 2.93
CA ALA A 81 -17.98 12.90 3.43
C ALA A 81 -16.66 13.16 4.18
N TRP A 82 -16.13 12.18 4.92
CA TRP A 82 -14.88 12.32 5.67
C TRP A 82 -13.63 12.35 4.79
N GLN A 83 -13.70 11.77 3.60
CA GLN A 83 -12.62 11.83 2.60
C GLN A 83 -12.72 13.09 1.71
N ASN A 84 -13.91 13.72 1.66
CA ASN A 84 -14.21 14.86 0.79
C ASN A 84 -14.72 16.09 1.57
N LEU A 85 -14.22 16.29 2.78
CA LEU A 85 -14.78 17.28 3.73
C LEU A 85 -14.85 18.71 3.18
N SER A 86 -13.92 19.09 2.30
CA SER A 86 -13.90 20.41 1.64
C SER A 86 -15.14 20.70 0.79
N ALA A 87 -15.89 19.66 0.41
CA ALA A 87 -17.15 19.78 -0.31
C ALA A 87 -18.32 20.14 0.62
N PHE A 88 -18.20 19.86 1.93
CA PHE A 88 -19.28 20.01 2.91
C PHE A 88 -19.04 21.14 3.92
N GLN A 89 -17.79 21.56 4.11
CA GLN A 89 -17.39 22.54 5.12
C GLN A 89 -16.39 23.53 4.52
N TYR A 90 -16.38 24.75 5.05
CA TYR A 90 -15.32 25.70 4.74
C TYR A 90 -13.98 25.17 5.25
N THR A 91 -13.02 25.03 4.34
CA THR A 91 -11.69 24.50 4.63
C THR A 91 -10.62 25.45 4.10
N MET A 92 -9.48 25.49 4.78
CA MET A 92 -8.26 26.10 4.26
C MET A 92 -7.32 24.99 3.83
N GLN A 93 -6.68 25.14 2.67
CA GLN A 93 -5.66 24.19 2.24
C GLN A 93 -4.38 24.43 3.06
N ILE A 94 -3.83 23.34 3.61
CA ILE A 94 -2.51 23.32 4.21
C ILE A 94 -1.59 22.65 3.19
N GLU A 95 -0.77 23.45 2.54
CA GLU A 95 0.18 22.97 1.54
C GLU A 95 1.39 22.33 2.22
N ARG A 96 1.92 21.28 1.60
CA ARG A 96 3.18 20.68 2.01
C ARG A 96 4.32 21.55 1.50
N ASP A 97 5.31 21.82 2.34
CA ASP A 97 6.57 22.46 1.94
C ASP A 97 7.76 21.49 2.10
N GLY A 98 8.88 21.78 1.43
CA GLY A 98 10.13 21.01 1.51
C GLY A 98 10.15 19.73 0.66
N PRO A 99 11.20 18.89 0.81
CA PRO A 99 11.32 17.61 0.11
C PRO A 99 10.37 16.54 0.67
N ILE A 100 9.99 15.55 -0.15
CA ILE A 100 9.27 14.35 0.32
C ILE A 100 10.27 13.44 1.02
N CYS A 101 9.94 12.98 2.22
CA CYS A 101 10.69 11.97 2.96
C CYS A 101 9.92 10.65 2.89
N GLU A 102 10.38 9.74 2.03
CA GLU A 102 9.79 8.40 1.92
C GLU A 102 10.09 7.59 3.19
N LEU A 103 9.04 6.98 3.78
CA LEU A 103 9.22 6.11 4.93
C LEU A 103 9.67 4.72 4.45
N PRO A 104 10.80 4.19 4.93
CA PRO A 104 11.22 2.84 4.57
C PRO A 104 10.20 1.79 5.06
N GLU A 105 9.95 0.77 4.25
CA GLU A 105 9.07 -0.35 4.61
C GLU A 105 9.85 -1.53 5.21
N ALA A 106 9.21 -2.22 6.15
CA ALA A 106 9.61 -3.50 6.70
C ALA A 106 8.36 -4.27 7.16
N LEU A 107 7.47 -4.53 6.20
CA LEU A 107 6.15 -5.10 6.44
C LEU A 107 6.24 -6.46 7.14
N ASP A 108 5.45 -6.62 8.20
CA ASP A 108 5.31 -7.84 8.99
C ASP A 108 3.84 -8.27 8.98
N PRO A 109 3.44 -9.21 8.09
CA PRO A 109 2.06 -9.65 7.98
C PRO A 109 1.58 -10.38 9.25
N ALA A 110 2.48 -10.81 10.15
CA ALA A 110 2.08 -11.42 11.42
C ALA A 110 1.29 -10.44 12.31
N ILE A 111 1.44 -9.11 12.11
CA ILE A 111 0.67 -8.09 12.83
C ILE A 111 -0.83 -8.25 12.61
N GLY A 112 -1.26 -8.54 11.37
CA GLY A 112 -2.68 -8.75 11.05
C GLY A 112 -3.28 -10.00 11.72
N GLN A 113 -2.42 -10.95 12.11
CA GLN A 113 -2.79 -12.21 12.74
C GLN A 113 -2.74 -12.17 14.27
N ILE A 114 -2.35 -11.03 14.87
CA ILE A 114 -2.35 -10.88 16.33
C ILE A 114 -3.79 -11.00 16.82
N GLU A 115 -4.04 -12.00 17.66
CA GLU A 115 -5.32 -12.20 18.33
C GLU A 115 -5.44 -11.28 19.56
N PHE A 116 -6.62 -10.70 19.73
CA PHE A 116 -6.98 -9.96 20.93
C PHE A 116 -8.46 -10.14 21.24
N THR A 117 -8.85 -9.82 22.47
CA THR A 117 -10.23 -9.92 22.94
C THR A 117 -10.67 -8.58 23.46
N ARG A 118 -11.76 -8.03 22.90
CA ARG A 118 -12.40 -6.83 23.45
C ARG A 118 -13.32 -7.21 24.61
N PRO A 119 -13.51 -6.34 25.62
CA PRO A 119 -14.41 -6.63 26.73
C PRO A 119 -15.82 -7.00 26.24
N GLY A 120 -16.28 -8.20 26.58
CA GLY A 120 -17.61 -8.70 26.20
C GLY A 120 -17.76 -9.18 24.75
N MET A 121 -16.67 -9.31 23.99
CA MET A 121 -16.66 -9.81 22.62
C MET A 121 -15.83 -11.10 22.53
N GLU A 122 -16.07 -11.88 21.47
CA GLU A 122 -15.21 -13.01 21.12
C GLU A 122 -13.81 -12.55 20.70
N ALA A 123 -12.84 -13.46 20.76
CA ALA A 123 -11.50 -13.20 20.24
C ALA A 123 -11.54 -12.97 18.72
N GLU A 124 -10.77 -12.00 18.24
CA GLU A 124 -10.61 -11.69 16.82
C GLU A 124 -9.15 -11.29 16.54
N THR A 125 -8.72 -11.40 15.28
CA THR A 125 -7.42 -10.89 14.85
C THR A 125 -7.49 -9.39 14.51
N VAL A 126 -6.34 -8.73 14.43
CA VAL A 126 -6.23 -7.35 13.93
C VAL A 126 -6.87 -7.20 12.55
N ASP A 127 -6.66 -8.15 11.64
CA ASP A 127 -7.28 -8.16 10.32
C ASP A 127 -8.81 -8.25 10.41
N GLN A 128 -9.34 -9.20 11.19
CA GLN A 128 -10.79 -9.37 11.37
C GLN A 128 -11.45 -8.13 11.97
N HIS A 129 -10.77 -7.47 12.90
CA HIS A 129 -11.25 -6.22 13.48
C HIS A 129 -11.27 -5.08 12.46
N PHE A 130 -10.21 -4.96 11.64
CA PHE A 130 -10.15 -3.95 10.60
C PHE A 130 -11.28 -4.13 9.57
N GLU A 131 -11.56 -5.38 9.17
CA GLU A 131 -12.68 -5.69 8.27
C GLU A 131 -14.04 -5.29 8.87
N SER A 132 -14.28 -5.68 10.12
CA SER A 132 -15.59 -5.52 10.77
C SER A 132 -15.86 -4.13 11.34
N SER A 133 -14.81 -3.33 11.57
CA SER A 133 -14.94 -1.97 12.12
C SER A 133 -15.25 -0.93 11.04
N THR A 134 -15.57 0.29 11.49
CA THR A 134 -15.73 1.46 10.61
C THR A 134 -14.40 2.14 10.28
N MET A 135 -13.27 1.45 10.42
CA MET A 135 -11.95 2.01 10.08
C MET A 135 -11.78 2.06 8.56
N ASP A 136 -11.31 3.21 8.08
CA ASP A 136 -10.97 3.40 6.67
C ASP A 136 -9.50 3.07 6.37
N ALA A 137 -8.61 3.24 7.36
CA ALA A 137 -7.19 2.93 7.26
C ALA A 137 -6.54 2.66 8.62
N VAL A 138 -5.44 1.92 8.60
CA VAL A 138 -4.53 1.71 9.74
C VAL A 138 -3.08 1.72 9.25
N LEU A 139 -2.19 2.36 10.02
CA LEU A 139 -0.75 2.42 9.77
C LEU A 139 -0.01 2.19 11.08
N VAL A 140 0.98 1.30 11.08
CA VAL A 140 1.85 1.02 12.21
C VAL A 140 3.28 1.33 11.82
N LEU A 141 3.89 2.25 12.57
CA LEU A 141 5.30 2.60 12.44
C LEU A 141 6.12 1.98 13.57
N ARG A 142 7.26 1.37 13.23
CA ARG A 142 8.24 0.88 14.21
C ARG A 142 9.64 1.30 13.79
N GLN A 143 10.33 2.04 14.66
CA GLN A 143 11.70 2.52 14.41
C GLN A 143 11.84 3.29 13.08
N GLY A 144 10.87 4.15 12.77
CA GLY A 144 10.86 4.95 11.54
C GLY A 144 10.53 4.16 10.27
N LYS A 145 10.07 2.92 10.38
CA LYS A 145 9.66 2.08 9.25
C LYS A 145 8.19 1.77 9.30
N VAL A 146 7.54 1.69 8.14
CA VAL A 146 6.20 1.11 8.01
C VAL A 146 6.31 -0.41 8.20
N VAL A 147 5.65 -0.94 9.21
CA VAL A 147 5.65 -2.39 9.49
C VAL A 147 4.30 -3.05 9.24
N TYR A 148 3.23 -2.27 9.13
CA TYR A 148 1.90 -2.76 8.79
C TYR A 148 1.04 -1.58 8.34
N GLU A 149 0.31 -1.75 7.25
CA GLU A 149 -0.65 -0.77 6.76
C GLU A 149 -1.78 -1.47 6.03
N ARG A 150 -3.01 -0.96 6.18
CA ARG A 150 -4.19 -1.41 5.43
C ARG A 150 -5.12 -0.24 5.18
N TYR A 151 -5.82 -0.29 4.05
CA TYR A 151 -6.74 0.75 3.59
C TYR A 151 -7.99 0.09 2.99
N LYS A 152 -9.19 0.48 3.45
CA LYS A 152 -10.46 -0.13 3.05
C LYS A 152 -11.26 0.68 2.05
N THR A 153 -11.40 1.97 2.31
CA THR A 153 -12.31 2.84 1.53
C THR A 153 -11.56 3.98 0.84
N MET A 154 -10.25 4.03 1.01
CA MET A 154 -9.41 5.16 0.64
C MET A 154 -8.07 4.68 0.07
N ARG A 155 -7.41 5.52 -0.72
CA ARG A 155 -6.04 5.28 -1.18
C ARG A 155 -5.03 5.69 -0.10
N PRO A 156 -3.80 5.18 -0.12
CA PRO A 156 -2.77 5.56 0.85
C PRO A 156 -2.47 7.06 0.94
N PHE A 157 -2.77 7.83 -0.11
CA PHE A 157 -2.53 9.26 -0.21
C PHE A 157 -3.79 10.14 -0.07
N ASP A 158 -4.97 9.53 0.15
CA ASP A 158 -6.20 10.29 0.33
C ASP A 158 -6.19 11.03 1.68
N LYS A 159 -6.70 12.26 1.70
CA LYS A 159 -6.91 13.02 2.95
C LYS A 159 -8.12 12.45 3.67
N HIS A 160 -8.07 12.40 5.00
CA HIS A 160 -9.18 11.93 5.84
C HIS A 160 -9.48 12.93 6.95
N GLN A 161 -10.72 12.96 7.44
CA GLN A 161 -11.08 13.70 8.65
C GLN A 161 -10.37 13.12 9.88
N TRP A 162 -9.77 13.98 10.71
CA TRP A 162 -8.95 13.60 11.89
C TRP A 162 -9.62 13.89 13.23
N PHE A 163 -10.78 14.55 13.23
CA PHE A 163 -11.50 14.94 14.45
C PHE A 163 -10.58 15.54 15.52
N SER A 164 -10.68 15.10 16.77
CA SER A 164 -9.89 15.62 17.88
C SER A 164 -8.40 15.31 17.81
N CYS A 165 -7.96 14.38 16.96
CA CYS A 165 -6.52 14.17 16.72
C CYS A 165 -5.86 15.43 16.13
N SER A 166 -6.64 16.31 15.47
CA SER A 166 -6.15 17.60 14.95
C SER A 166 -5.61 18.54 16.04
N LYS A 167 -6.05 18.41 17.31
CA LYS A 167 -5.65 19.31 18.41
C LYS A 167 -4.14 19.28 18.70
N VAL A 168 -3.46 18.18 18.35
CA VAL A 168 -2.01 18.04 18.51
C VAL A 168 -1.24 19.04 17.64
N VAL A 169 -1.77 19.42 16.47
CA VAL A 169 -1.10 20.35 15.56
C VAL A 169 -0.93 21.74 16.21
N PRO A 170 -2.00 22.47 16.60
CA PRO A 170 -1.81 23.74 17.29
C PRO A 170 -1.14 23.56 18.65
N GLY A 171 -1.36 22.42 19.34
CA GLY A 171 -0.69 22.13 20.61
C GLY A 171 0.83 21.95 20.52
N THR A 172 1.37 21.63 19.35
CA THR A 172 2.82 21.51 19.11
C THR A 172 3.46 22.86 18.75
N LEU A 173 2.66 23.81 18.27
CA LEU A 173 3.13 25.14 17.85
C LEU A 173 3.25 26.14 19.01
N VAL A 174 2.67 25.82 20.18
CA VAL A 174 2.62 26.68 21.38
C VAL A 174 3.50 26.12 22.50
#